data_AF-A0AAW2CRI7-F1
#
_entry.id   AF-A0AAW2CRI7-F1
#
_cell.length_a   1.000
_cell.length_b   1.000
_cell.length_c   1.000
_cell.angle_alpha   90.00
_cell.angle_beta   90.00
_cell.angle_gamma   90.00
#
_symmetry.space_group_name_H-M   'P 1'
#
loop_
_entity.id
_entity.type
_entity.pdbx_description
1 polymer ?
#
loop_
_entity_poly.entity_id
_entity_poly.type
_entity_poly.pdbx_seq_one_letter_code
_entity_poly.pdbx_strand_id
1 'polypeptide(L)'
;MRNVVLKKEMKFPNAKVFRAALREYAIKKPIDIKFKLNERTKISVRCKNECGWRCYASQISGELTFQIKTLTVDCTCPKSFKNSQATSAYVAKRFIEDFSKNPNWEVTGVHNHVMQNLSVDLRVN
;
A
#
# COMPACT_ATOMS: atom_id res chain seq x y z
N MET A 1 8.95 -5.76 12.27
CA MET A 1 8.36 -5.03 11.12
C MET A 1 9.08 -3.70 10.92
N ARG A 2 9.64 -3.42 9.73
CA ARG A 2 10.22 -2.08 9.46
C ARG A 2 9.11 -1.02 9.49
N ASN A 3 9.38 0.13 10.12
CA ASN A 3 8.46 1.25 10.12
C ASN A 3 8.49 1.95 8.76
N VAL A 4 7.53 1.62 7.89
CA VAL A 4 7.34 2.31 6.61
C VAL A 4 6.68 3.66 6.91
N VAL A 5 7.48 4.72 6.84
CA VAL A 5 7.03 6.10 7.01
C VAL A 5 7.29 6.85 5.71
N LEU A 6 6.23 7.37 5.09
CA LEU A 6 6.36 8.31 3.98
C LEU A 6 6.36 9.75 4.52
N LYS A 7 7.18 10.60 3.91
CA LYS A 7 7.26 12.03 4.22
C LYS A 7 7.33 12.84 2.93
N LYS A 8 6.87 14.09 2.99
CA LYS A 8 7.12 15.07 1.92
C LYS A 8 8.64 15.19 1.67
N GLU A 9 9.02 15.46 0.43
CA GLU A 9 10.40 15.55 -0.07
C GLU A 9 11.17 14.24 -0.12
N MET A 10 10.63 13.12 0.39
CA MET A 10 11.27 11.81 0.30
C MET A 10 11.44 11.38 -1.16
N LYS A 11 12.63 10.87 -1.48
CA LYS A 11 13.06 10.46 -2.82
C LYS A 11 13.08 8.94 -2.96
N PHE A 12 12.78 8.47 -4.16
CA PHE A 12 12.76 7.06 -4.56
C PHE A 12 13.53 6.91 -5.87
N PRO A 13 14.24 5.80 -6.10
CA PRO A 13 15.01 5.61 -7.33
C PRO A 13 14.19 5.68 -8.62
N ASN A 14 12.90 5.32 -8.56
CA ASN A 14 11.97 5.37 -9.70
C ASN A 14 10.51 5.17 -9.23
N ALA A 15 9.57 5.34 -10.16
CA ALA A 15 8.13 5.15 -9.94
C ALA A 15 7.76 3.75 -9.41
N LYS A 16 8.47 2.69 -9.83
CA LYS A 16 8.19 1.30 -9.38
C LYS A 16 8.46 1.14 -7.89
N VAL A 17 9.62 1.62 -7.42
CA VAL A 17 9.97 1.59 -5.99
C VAL A 17 9.00 2.46 -5.19
N PHE A 18 8.64 3.63 -5.70
CA PHE A 18 7.65 4.49 -5.05
C PHE A 18 6.28 3.80 -4.91
N ARG A 19 5.73 3.17 -5.96
CA ARG A 19 4.45 2.45 -5.87
C ARG A 19 4.48 1.33 -4.84
N ALA A 20 5.60 0.60 -4.75
CA ALA A 20 5.75 -0.46 -3.76
C ALA A 20 5.73 0.12 -2.33
N ALA A 21 6.51 1.18 -2.08
CA ALA A 21 6.52 1.86 -0.77
C ALA A 21 5.16 2.48 -0.42
N LEU A 22 4.46 3.05 -1.41
CA LEU A 22 3.13 3.61 -1.26
C LEU A 22 2.08 2.54 -0.90
N ARG A 23 2.14 1.37 -1.53
CA ARG A 23 1.29 0.22 -1.19
C ARG A 23 1.52 -0.24 0.25
N GLU A 24 2.78 -0.45 0.64
CA GLU A 24 3.13 -0.85 2.01
C GLU A 24 2.64 0.17 3.05
N TYR A 25 2.84 1.47 2.77
CA TYR A 25 2.35 2.55 3.63
C TYR A 25 0.83 2.51 3.75
N ALA A 26 0.10 2.39 2.63
CA ALA A 26 -1.35 2.38 2.60
C ALA A 26 -1.95 1.19 3.34
N ILE A 27 -1.35 0.00 3.23
CA ILE A 27 -1.80 -1.20 3.97
C ILE A 27 -1.52 -1.05 5.47
N LYS A 28 -0.32 -0.57 5.84
CA LYS A 28 0.06 -0.42 7.26
C LYS A 28 -0.69 0.70 7.98
N LYS A 29 -1.06 1.79 7.30
CA LYS A 29 -1.84 2.93 7.84
C LYS A 29 -3.36 2.77 7.64
N PRO A 30 -3.83 1.53 7.46
CA PRO A 30 -5.07 1.15 6.74
C PRO A 30 -5.78 2.27 5.95
N ILE A 31 -5.11 2.85 4.97
CA ILE A 31 -5.68 3.85 4.05
C ILE A 31 -6.03 3.15 2.75
N ASP A 32 -7.32 2.99 2.43
CA ASP A 32 -7.71 2.51 1.11
C ASP A 32 -7.57 3.65 0.09
N ILE A 33 -6.68 3.47 -0.89
CA ILE A 33 -6.30 4.50 -1.87
C ILE A 33 -6.81 4.18 -3.26
N LYS A 34 -7.03 5.24 -4.07
CA LYS A 34 -7.25 5.17 -5.51
C LYS A 34 -6.26 6.07 -6.25
N PHE A 35 -5.82 5.60 -7.41
CA PHE A 35 -4.98 6.38 -8.32
C PHE A 35 -5.86 7.36 -9.10
N LYS A 36 -5.60 8.66 -8.93
CA LYS A 36 -6.14 9.71 -9.79
C LYS A 36 -5.24 9.93 -11.02
N LEU A 37 -3.94 9.68 -10.87
CA LEU A 37 -2.96 9.71 -11.95
C LEU A 37 -1.91 8.61 -11.71
N ASN A 38 -1.55 7.85 -12.73
CA ASN A 38 -0.54 6.80 -12.65
C ASN A 38 0.27 6.72 -13.95
N GLU A 39 1.04 7.75 -14.22
CA GLU A 39 1.89 7.85 -15.39
C GLU A 39 3.31 7.34 -15.07
N ARG A 40 4.16 7.32 -16.09
CA ARG A 40 5.59 6.99 -15.93
C ARG A 40 6.31 8.00 -15.03
N THR A 41 5.98 9.28 -15.16
CA THR A 41 6.70 10.41 -14.53
C THR A 41 5.92 11.09 -13.41
N LYS A 42 4.62 10.80 -13.26
CA LYS A 42 3.76 11.43 -12.25
C LYS A 42 2.76 10.44 -11.67
N ILE A 43 2.59 10.46 -10.36
CA ILE A 43 1.63 9.63 -9.64
C ILE A 43 0.88 10.50 -8.64
N SER A 44 -0.46 10.45 -8.70
CA SER A 44 -1.36 11.13 -7.78
C SER A 44 -2.33 10.12 -7.21
N VAL A 45 -2.36 9.98 -5.89
CA VAL A 45 -3.30 9.11 -5.19
C VAL A 45 -4.09 9.89 -4.16
N ARG A 46 -5.31 9.43 -3.90
CA ARG A 46 -6.19 9.95 -2.84
C ARG A 46 -6.79 8.79 -2.08
N CYS A 47 -7.24 9.03 -0.84
CA CYS A 47 -8.09 8.08 -0.16
C CYS A 47 -9.39 7.86 -0.96
N LYS A 48 -9.87 6.62 -1.01
CA LYS A 48 -11.11 6.29 -1.74
C LYS A 48 -12.34 6.99 -1.20
N ASN A 49 -12.40 7.16 0.12
CA ASN A 49 -13.46 7.84 0.85
C ASN A 49 -13.35 9.37 0.78
N GLU A 50 -12.37 9.90 0.05
CA GLU A 50 -12.19 11.33 -0.22
C GLU A 50 -12.04 12.21 1.03
N CYS A 51 -11.54 11.65 2.14
CA CYS A 51 -11.32 12.33 3.42
C CYS A 51 -10.20 13.40 3.43
N GLY A 52 -9.75 13.89 2.27
CA GLY A 52 -8.66 14.85 2.14
C GLY A 52 -7.24 14.24 2.12
N TRP A 53 -7.06 12.97 2.53
CA TRP A 53 -5.76 12.31 2.40
C TRP A 53 -5.36 12.17 0.93
N ARG A 54 -4.14 12.62 0.60
CA ARG A 54 -3.57 12.54 -0.74
C ARG A 54 -2.04 12.44 -0.70
N CYS A 55 -1.50 11.79 -1.72
CA CYS A 55 -0.06 11.79 -1.98
C CYS A 55 0.17 12.07 -3.47
N TYR A 56 1.04 13.01 -3.77
CA TYR A 56 1.50 13.31 -5.12
C TYR A 56 3.02 13.20 -5.16
N ALA A 57 3.50 12.45 -6.15
CA ALA A 57 4.92 12.30 -6.41
C ALA A 57 5.18 12.40 -7.91
N SER A 58 6.32 12.97 -8.26
CA SER A 58 6.75 13.09 -9.65
C SER A 58 8.25 12.87 -9.78
N GLN A 59 8.66 12.50 -10.99
CA GLN A 59 10.06 12.43 -11.38
C GLN A 59 10.67 13.84 -11.32
N ILE A 60 11.89 13.93 -10.81
CA ILE A 60 12.71 15.15 -10.85
C ILE A 60 13.20 15.34 -12.29
N SER A 61 13.17 16.58 -12.79
CA SER A 61 13.60 16.88 -14.16
C SER A 61 15.06 16.47 -14.36
N GLY A 62 15.35 15.77 -15.46
CA GLY A 62 16.71 15.30 -15.78
C GLY A 62 17.19 14.08 -14.97
N GLU A 63 16.41 13.58 -14.01
CA GLU A 63 16.78 12.42 -13.18
C GLU A 63 15.75 11.30 -13.29
N LEU A 64 16.10 10.06 -12.94
CA LEU A 64 15.12 8.97 -12.77
C LEU A 64 14.40 9.01 -11.41
N THR A 65 14.91 9.83 -10.50
CA THR A 65 14.46 9.96 -9.12
C THR A 65 13.02 10.45 -9.05
N PHE A 66 12.18 9.73 -8.30
CA PHE A 66 10.82 10.12 -7.96
C PHE A 66 10.80 10.80 -6.59
N GLN A 67 10.12 11.93 -6.46
CA GLN A 67 10.02 12.64 -5.18
C GLN A 67 8.56 12.87 -4.78
N ILE A 68 8.24 12.65 -3.50
CA ILE A 68 6.96 13.06 -2.93
C ILE A 68 6.93 14.58 -2.82
N LYS A 69 6.08 15.23 -3.62
CA LYS A 69 5.87 16.68 -3.62
C LYS A 69 4.75 17.11 -2.69
N THR A 70 3.76 16.24 -2.50
CA THR A 70 2.64 16.48 -1.57
C THR A 70 2.33 15.21 -0.81
N LEU A 71 2.17 15.33 0.51
CA LEU A 71 1.63 14.27 1.36
C LEU A 71 0.78 14.93 2.44
N THR A 72 -0.52 14.62 2.45
CA THR A 72 -1.35 14.85 3.63
C THR A 72 -1.10 13.70 4.59
N VAL A 73 -0.72 13.97 5.84
CA VAL A 73 -0.34 12.91 6.78
C VAL A 73 -1.58 12.21 7.32
N ASP A 74 -2.61 12.98 7.68
CA ASP A 74 -3.76 12.47 8.40
C ASP A 74 -4.85 11.95 7.45
N CYS A 75 -5.32 10.74 7.74
CA CYS A 75 -6.52 10.16 7.15
C CYS A 75 -7.57 10.07 8.27
N THR A 76 -8.70 10.75 8.08
CA THR A 76 -9.78 10.81 9.08
C THR A 76 -10.83 9.71 8.91
N CYS A 77 -10.57 8.72 8.06
CA CYS A 77 -11.50 7.62 7.85
C CYS A 77 -11.60 6.73 9.11
N PRO A 78 -12.80 6.20 9.42
CA PRO A 78 -12.92 5.09 10.36
C PRO A 78 -12.03 3.92 9.94
N LYS A 79 -11.50 3.19 10.92
CA LYS A 79 -10.74 1.97 10.66
C LYS A 79 -11.62 0.98 9.89
N SER A 80 -11.06 0.37 8.86
CA SER A 80 -11.74 -0.62 8.02
C SER A 80 -10.77 -1.77 7.73
N PHE A 81 -11.30 -2.99 7.76
CA PHE A 81 -10.56 -4.19 7.33
C PHE A 81 -10.54 -4.33 5.80
N LYS A 82 -11.21 -3.44 5.06
CA LYS A 82 -11.16 -3.43 3.60
C LYS A 82 -10.02 -2.53 3.12
N ASN A 83 -9.07 -3.10 2.39
CA ASN A 83 -8.02 -2.34 1.72
C ASN A 83 -7.73 -2.93 0.34
N SER A 84 -8.04 -2.17 -0.71
CA SER A 84 -7.85 -2.65 -2.09
C SER A 84 -6.40 -2.79 -2.52
N GLN A 85 -5.46 -2.28 -1.74
CA GLN A 85 -4.04 -2.43 -2.00
C GLN A 85 -3.51 -3.80 -1.56
N ALA A 86 -4.20 -4.48 -0.65
CA ALA A 86 -3.90 -5.84 -0.20
C ALA A 86 -4.60 -6.88 -1.11
N THR A 87 -4.21 -6.89 -2.39
CA THR A 87 -4.74 -7.85 -3.37
C THR A 87 -4.30 -9.29 -3.07
N SER A 88 -4.99 -10.28 -3.63
CA SER A 88 -4.59 -11.71 -3.52
C SER A 88 -3.13 -11.94 -3.93
N ALA A 89 -2.70 -11.36 -5.06
CA ALA A 89 -1.31 -11.42 -5.52
C ALA A 89 -0.32 -10.77 -4.54
N TYR A 90 -0.72 -9.68 -3.88
CA TYR A 90 0.10 -9.05 -2.84
C TYR A 90 0.26 -9.97 -1.63
N VAL A 91 -0.85 -10.53 -1.14
CA VAL A 91 -0.90 -11.43 0.01
C VAL A 91 -0.08 -12.69 -0.27
N ALA A 92 -0.31 -13.34 -1.41
CA ALA A 92 0.43 -14.53 -1.83
C ALA A 92 1.94 -14.27 -1.85
N LYS A 93 2.36 -13.13 -2.41
CA LYS A 93 3.78 -12.76 -2.41
C LYS A 93 4.31 -12.45 -1.00
N ARG A 94 3.52 -11.82 -0.16
CA ARG A 94 3.92 -11.36 1.18
C ARG A 94 4.15 -12.52 2.15
N PHE A 95 3.32 -13.56 2.05
CA PHE A 95 3.29 -14.72 2.94
C PHE A 95 3.72 -16.01 2.23
N ILE A 96 4.44 -15.90 1.10
CA ILE A 96 4.83 -17.08 0.31
C ILE A 96 5.63 -18.08 1.15
N GLU A 97 6.53 -17.59 2.01
CA GLU A 97 7.33 -18.44 2.90
C GLU A 97 6.48 -19.12 3.98
N ASP A 98 5.50 -18.40 4.55
CA ASP A 98 4.57 -18.96 5.53
C ASP A 98 3.71 -20.06 4.91
N PHE A 99 3.20 -19.82 3.69
CA PHE A 99 2.41 -20.79 2.95
C PHE A 99 3.23 -22.00 2.51
N SER A 100 4.47 -21.80 2.04
CA SER A 100 5.35 -22.90 1.65
C SER A 100 5.73 -23.80 2.84
N LYS A 101 5.86 -23.26 4.04
CA LYS A 101 6.14 -24.04 5.26
C LYS A 101 4.92 -24.79 5.80
N ASN A 102 3.70 -24.39 5.39
CA ASN A 102 2.45 -24.93 5.89
C ASN A 102 1.54 -25.36 4.71
N PRO A 103 1.90 -26.40 3.93
CA PRO A 103 1.17 -26.76 2.72
C PRO A 103 -0.27 -27.24 2.97
N ASN A 104 -0.57 -27.72 4.17
CA ASN A 104 -1.90 -28.23 4.57
C ASN A 104 -2.70 -27.20 5.39
N TRP A 105 -2.37 -25.91 5.28
CA TRP A 105 -3.07 -24.89 6.06
C TRP A 105 -4.52 -24.76 5.60
N GLU A 106 -5.46 -24.95 6.52
CA GLU A 106 -6.87 -24.69 6.22
C GLU A 106 -7.09 -23.24 5.80
N VAL A 107 -8.05 -23.02 4.90
CA VAL A 107 -8.41 -21.69 4.40
C VAL A 107 -8.74 -20.72 5.53
N THR A 108 -9.44 -21.20 6.57
CA THR A 108 -9.74 -20.45 7.80
C THR A 108 -8.49 -20.00 8.54
N GLY A 109 -7.49 -20.89 8.63
CA GLY A 109 -6.18 -20.59 9.22
C GLY A 109 -5.41 -19.54 8.43
N VAL A 110 -5.39 -19.65 7.10
CA VAL A 110 -4.78 -18.63 6.21
C VAL A 110 -5.48 -17.28 6.37
N HIS A 111 -6.81 -17.26 6.39
CA HIS A 111 -7.59 -16.03 6.59
C HIS A 111 -7.26 -15.36 7.92
N ASN A 112 -7.29 -16.11 9.02
CA ASN A 112 -6.97 -15.62 10.36
C ASN A 112 -5.53 -15.08 10.45
N HIS A 113 -4.57 -15.78 9.85
CA HIS A 113 -3.17 -15.34 9.85
C HIS A 113 -2.99 -14.01 9.11
N VAL A 114 -3.60 -13.86 7.94
CA VAL A 114 -3.51 -12.61 7.16
C VAL A 114 -4.22 -11.47 7.88
N MET A 115 -5.39 -11.73 8.46
CA MET A 115 -6.12 -10.78 9.30
C MET A 115 -5.28 -10.26 10.48
N GLN A 116 -4.63 -11.16 11.21
CA GLN A 116 -3.78 -10.80 12.36
C GLN A 116 -2.56 -9.95 11.94
N ASN A 117 -1.98 -10.23 10.77
CA ASN A 117 -0.75 -9.56 10.32
C ASN A 117 -0.99 -8.24 9.57
N LEU A 118 -2.07 -8.14 8.79
CA LEU A 118 -2.36 -6.98 7.94
C LEU A 118 -3.58 -6.18 8.38
N SER A 119 -4.41 -6.70 9.29
CA SER A 119 -5.73 -6.13 9.59
C SER A 119 -6.57 -5.94 8.32
N VAL A 120 -6.53 -6.93 7.42
CA VAL A 120 -7.28 -6.94 6.16
C VAL A 120 -8.12 -8.20 6.06
N ASP A 121 -9.40 -8.01 5.75
CA ASP A 121 -10.37 -9.08 5.50
C ASP A 121 -10.22 -9.62 4.08
N LEU A 122 -9.70 -10.84 3.97
CA LEU A 122 -9.68 -11.58 2.71
C LEU A 122 -11.06 -12.18 2.46
N ARG A 123 -11.96 -11.38 1.89
CA ARG A 123 -13.20 -11.96 1.38
C ARG A 123 -12.89 -12.85 0.19
N VAL A 124 -13.15 -14.15 0.35
CA VAL A 124 -13.27 -15.08 -0.76
C VAL A 124 -14.65 -14.81 -1.36
N ASN A 125 -14.70 -14.18 -2.52
CA ASN A 125 -15.93 -14.12 -3.32
C ASN A 125 -16.12 -15.47 -4.01
#